data_AF-A0A534PA68-F1
#
_entry.id   AF-A0A534PA68-F1
#
_cell.length_a   1.000
_cell.length_b   1.000
_cell.length_c   1.000
_cell.angle_alpha   90.00
_cell.angle_beta   90.00
_cell.angle_gamma   90.00
#
_symmetry.space_group_name_H-M   'P 1'
#
loop_
_entity.id
_entity.type
_entity.pdbx_description
1 polymer ?
#
loop_
_entity_poly.entity_id
_entity_poly.type
_entity_poly.pdbx_seq_one_letter_code
_entity_poly.pdbx_strand_id
1 'polypeptide(L)'
;LDVGWRSTRLITVDEDELLVPNSLISREVVINHMRPQLTDVIELMITVDLDVTPARAKAVLLEAVKSCPLVQRSPQPVVQMASFTADGVHYRIKLHTESVLVERKALDQVQEAIWYALRRAAIDIPYPQTTVSVRERAPEAEDRRRREHRAEAEDLLGRIDFVQALSAPGRKVLIERARFLEYGPGQAIVRQGEQGDTLYLVARGEVGVLIHAEGAADKEVARLGRGALFGEMSVLTGDPRTATVVSLGDSAMVAVDRDAFDRILSAEPALAQRLADVIARRRLALDQARAEQQAPALEKESSSILSRISGIFGFGARTGT
;
A
#
# COMPACT_ATOMS: atom_id res chain seq x y z
N LEU A 1 26.76 -31.20 -31.08
CA LEU A 1 28.09 -30.98 -30.48
C LEU A 1 29.02 -31.98 -31.14
N ASP A 2 29.96 -31.49 -31.94
CA ASP A 2 30.92 -32.33 -32.65
C ASP A 2 32.31 -31.96 -32.12
N VAL A 3 32.96 -32.90 -31.43
CA VAL A 3 34.24 -32.68 -30.75
C VAL A 3 35.34 -33.22 -31.64
N GLY A 4 36.00 -32.31 -32.36
CA GLY A 4 37.17 -32.62 -33.16
C GLY A 4 38.43 -32.75 -32.31
N TRP A 5 39.50 -33.27 -32.93
CA TRP A 5 40.80 -33.50 -32.27
C TRP A 5 41.49 -32.21 -31.76
N ARG A 6 41.18 -31.04 -32.32
CA ARG A 6 41.79 -29.73 -31.93
C ARG A 6 40.78 -28.65 -31.53
N SER A 7 39.53 -28.79 -31.95
CA SER A 7 38.48 -27.81 -31.74
C SER A 7 37.13 -28.50 -31.49
N THR A 8 36.29 -27.83 -30.72
CA THR A 8 34.90 -28.20 -30.50
C THR A 8 34.03 -27.26 -31.32
N ARG A 9 33.12 -27.83 -32.11
CA ARG A 9 32.12 -27.09 -32.87
C ARG A 9 30.89 -26.84 -31.99
N LEU A 10 30.58 -25.57 -31.78
CA LEU A 10 29.35 -25.09 -31.15
C LEU A 10 28.51 -24.36 -32.19
N ILE A 11 27.20 -24.45 -32.06
CA ILE A 11 26.26 -23.67 -32.89
C ILE A 11 25.61 -22.66 -31.94
N THR A 12 25.64 -21.38 -32.29
CA THR A 12 25.00 -20.32 -31.49
C THR A 12 23.48 -20.37 -31.66
N VAL A 13 22.75 -19.64 -30.82
CA VAL A 13 21.28 -19.49 -30.96
C VAL A 13 20.88 -18.75 -32.23
N ASP A 14 21.80 -18.03 -32.86
CA ASP A 14 21.59 -17.32 -34.13
C ASP A 14 22.07 -18.16 -35.34
N GLU A 15 22.25 -19.48 -35.15
CA GLU A 15 22.68 -20.47 -36.14
C GLU A 15 24.11 -20.32 -36.68
N ASP A 16 24.94 -19.50 -36.04
CA ASP A 16 26.36 -19.35 -36.40
C ASP A 16 27.21 -20.53 -35.93
N GLU A 17 28.18 -20.95 -36.74
CA GLU A 17 29.15 -21.97 -36.39
C GLU A 17 30.35 -21.35 -35.64
N LEU A 18 30.49 -21.70 -34.36
CA LEU A 18 31.62 -21.30 -33.52
C LEU A 18 32.61 -22.46 -33.36
N LEU A 19 33.85 -22.26 -33.82
CA LEU A 19 34.95 -23.22 -33.64
C LEU A 19 35.81 -22.80 -32.46
N VAL A 20 35.67 -23.51 -31.34
CA VAL A 20 36.42 -23.19 -30.11
C VAL A 20 37.59 -24.17 -29.94
N PRO A 21 38.85 -23.72 -29.85
CA PRO A 21 39.99 -24.60 -29.60
C PRO A 21 39.86 -25.34 -28.26
N ASN A 22 40.12 -26.65 -28.24
CA ASN A 22 39.95 -27.47 -27.03
C ASN A 22 40.87 -27.02 -25.89
N SER A 23 42.05 -26.48 -26.21
CA SER A 23 42.99 -25.90 -25.24
C SER A 23 42.41 -24.70 -24.48
N LEU A 24 41.46 -23.98 -25.10
CA LEU A 24 40.79 -22.82 -24.50
C LEU A 24 39.65 -23.29 -23.59
N ILE A 25 38.84 -24.26 -24.04
CA ILE A 25 37.77 -24.88 -23.24
C ILE A 25 38.33 -25.54 -21.97
N SER A 26 39.50 -26.18 -22.05
CA SER A 26 40.11 -26.87 -20.90
C SER A 26 40.62 -25.93 -19.80
N ARG A 27 40.76 -24.63 -20.09
CA ARG A 27 41.33 -23.64 -19.16
C ARG A 27 40.28 -22.72 -18.53
N GLU A 28 39.13 -22.58 -19.18
CA GLU A 28 38.04 -21.70 -18.76
C GLU A 28 36.93 -22.48 -18.06
N VAL A 29 36.16 -21.80 -17.21
CA VAL A 29 35.00 -22.41 -16.55
C VAL A 29 33.86 -22.55 -17.57
N VAL A 30 33.48 -23.79 -17.88
CA VAL A 30 32.34 -24.07 -18.77
C VAL A 30 31.07 -24.20 -17.94
N ILE A 31 30.14 -23.24 -18.08
CA ILE A 31 28.81 -23.30 -17.46
C ILE A 31 27.88 -24.07 -18.40
N ASN A 32 27.37 -25.21 -17.93
CA ASN A 32 26.45 -26.03 -18.71
C ASN A 32 25.00 -25.69 -18.34
N HIS A 33 24.33 -24.93 -19.21
CA HIS A 33 22.93 -24.56 -19.08
C HIS A 33 21.93 -25.65 -19.53
N MET A 34 22.41 -26.80 -20.02
CA MET A 34 21.59 -27.91 -20.55
C MET A 34 21.46 -29.09 -19.56
N ARG A 35 22.08 -29.04 -18.36
CA ARG A 35 21.85 -30.03 -17.30
C ARG A 35 20.66 -29.61 -16.41
N PRO A 36 19.70 -30.51 -16.14
CA PRO A 36 18.29 -30.15 -15.94
C PRO A 36 17.91 -29.91 -14.47
N GLN A 37 18.72 -29.20 -13.68
CA GLN A 37 18.41 -29.05 -12.24
C GLN A 37 18.18 -27.62 -11.75
N LEU A 38 18.44 -26.60 -12.58
CA LEU A 38 18.21 -25.22 -12.19
C LEU A 38 17.32 -24.58 -13.25
N THR A 39 16.07 -24.32 -12.87
CA THR A 39 15.17 -23.41 -13.59
C THR A 39 15.92 -22.12 -13.93
N ASP A 40 15.91 -21.72 -15.20
CA ASP A 40 16.59 -20.50 -15.62
C ASP A 40 15.83 -19.28 -15.11
N VAL A 41 16.57 -18.33 -14.55
CA VAL A 41 16.02 -17.10 -13.98
C VAL A 41 16.21 -15.98 -15.00
N ILE A 42 15.09 -15.43 -15.47
CA ILE A 42 15.09 -14.23 -16.32
C ILE A 42 14.80 -13.03 -15.43
N GLU A 43 15.64 -12.00 -15.55
CA GLU A 43 15.47 -10.71 -14.88
C GLU A 43 15.24 -9.62 -15.93
N LEU A 44 14.10 -8.92 -15.83
CA LEU A 44 13.81 -7.76 -16.67
C LEU A 44 13.44 -6.54 -15.84
N MET A 45 13.70 -5.36 -16.42
CA MET A 45 13.42 -4.07 -15.82
C MET A 45 12.33 -3.36 -16.62
N ILE A 46 11.27 -2.95 -15.95
CA ILE A 46 10.16 -2.18 -16.53
C ILE A 46 9.99 -0.88 -15.77
N THR A 47 9.88 0.23 -16.48
CA THR A 47 9.60 1.54 -15.90
C THR A 47 8.10 1.79 -15.96
N VAL A 48 7.53 2.23 -14.84
CA VAL A 48 6.12 2.63 -14.72
C VAL A 48 6.07 4.07 -14.21
N ASP A 49 5.08 4.83 -14.66
CA ASP A 49 4.88 6.23 -14.25
C ASP A 49 4.78 6.41 -12.72
N LEU A 50 5.20 7.59 -12.22
CA LEU A 50 5.18 7.96 -10.80
C LEU A 50 3.76 8.16 -10.25
N ASP A 51 2.79 8.45 -11.10
CA ASP A 51 1.39 8.67 -10.69
C ASP A 51 0.66 7.38 -10.30
N VAL A 52 1.28 6.21 -10.54
CA VAL A 52 0.70 4.91 -10.23
C VAL A 52 1.20 4.40 -8.88
N THR A 53 0.28 4.01 -7.99
CA THR A 53 0.69 3.43 -6.70
C THR A 53 1.53 2.17 -6.88
N PRO A 54 2.56 1.96 -6.03
CA PRO A 54 3.39 0.77 -6.13
C PRO A 54 2.63 -0.54 -6.00
N ALA A 55 1.53 -0.56 -5.25
CA ALA A 55 0.69 -1.75 -5.11
C ALA A 55 -0.03 -2.07 -6.44
N ARG A 56 -0.62 -1.06 -7.09
CA ARG A 56 -1.30 -1.22 -8.38
C ARG A 56 -0.32 -1.62 -9.48
N ALA A 57 0.84 -0.96 -9.56
CA ALA A 57 1.88 -1.31 -10.54
C ALA A 57 2.34 -2.76 -10.39
N LYS A 58 2.67 -3.19 -9.16
CA LYS A 58 3.07 -4.59 -8.88
C LYS A 58 1.99 -5.59 -9.24
N ALA A 59 0.72 -5.30 -8.92
CA ALA A 59 -0.39 -6.19 -9.21
C ALA A 59 -0.56 -6.41 -10.73
N VAL A 60 -0.60 -5.33 -11.51
CA VAL A 60 -0.76 -5.39 -12.97
C VAL A 60 0.41 -6.12 -13.63
N LEU A 61 1.66 -5.80 -13.24
CA LEU A 61 2.84 -6.45 -13.78
C LEU A 61 2.89 -7.95 -13.43
N LEU A 62 2.57 -8.30 -12.17
CA LEU A 62 2.58 -9.68 -11.72
C LEU A 62 1.50 -10.52 -12.41
N GLU A 63 0.31 -9.96 -12.61
CA GLU A 63 -0.79 -10.61 -13.34
C GLU A 63 -0.42 -10.85 -14.81
N ALA A 64 0.18 -9.85 -15.47
CA ALA A 64 0.67 -9.97 -16.84
C ALA A 64 1.69 -11.12 -16.99
N VAL A 65 2.70 -11.17 -16.10
CA VAL A 65 3.73 -12.21 -16.13
C VAL A 65 3.14 -13.60 -15.87
N LYS A 66 2.17 -13.71 -14.94
CA LYS A 66 1.49 -14.98 -14.63
C LYS A 66 0.61 -15.50 -15.77
N SER A 67 0.12 -14.62 -16.63
CA SER A 67 -0.71 -15.01 -17.79
C SER A 67 0.09 -15.69 -18.91
N CYS A 68 1.42 -15.62 -18.87
CA CYS A 68 2.30 -16.17 -19.90
C CYS A 68 2.50 -17.68 -19.72
N PRO A 69 2.21 -18.53 -20.73
CA PRO A 69 2.35 -19.98 -20.63
C PRO A 69 3.79 -20.47 -20.43
N LEU A 70 4.76 -19.74 -20.95
CA LEU A 70 6.19 -20.08 -20.85
C LEU A 70 6.82 -19.75 -19.48
N VAL A 71 6.07 -19.07 -18.61
CA VAL A 71 6.52 -18.70 -17.26
C VAL A 71 6.06 -19.76 -16.27
N GLN A 72 7.00 -20.27 -15.49
CA GLN A 72 6.68 -21.23 -14.43
C GLN A 72 5.87 -20.58 -13.31
N ARG A 73 4.89 -21.32 -12.81
CA ARG A 73 4.07 -20.91 -11.66
C ARG A 73 4.74 -21.18 -10.32
N SER A 74 5.70 -22.10 -10.30
CA SER A 74 6.46 -22.52 -9.13
C SER A 74 7.92 -22.75 -9.53
N PRO A 75 8.88 -21.93 -9.07
CA PRO A 75 8.71 -20.79 -8.17
C PRO A 75 7.94 -19.62 -8.80
N GLN A 76 7.15 -18.91 -7.99
CA GLN A 76 6.30 -17.81 -8.48
C GLN A 76 7.16 -16.61 -8.95
N PRO A 77 6.80 -15.94 -10.05
CA PRO A 77 7.47 -14.71 -10.46
C PRO A 77 7.34 -13.63 -9.38
N VAL A 78 8.38 -12.82 -9.22
CA VAL A 78 8.46 -11.77 -8.22
C VAL A 78 8.62 -10.42 -8.90
N VAL A 79 7.77 -9.45 -8.52
CA VAL A 79 7.86 -8.06 -8.98
C VAL A 79 8.23 -7.18 -7.79
N GLN A 80 9.37 -6.48 -7.89
CA GLN A 80 9.91 -5.64 -6.84
C GLN A 80 10.17 -4.23 -7.38
N MET A 81 9.92 -3.23 -6.54
CA MET A 81 10.35 -1.88 -6.85
C MET A 81 11.87 -1.80 -6.66
N ALA A 82 12.59 -1.35 -7.68
CA ALA A 82 14.05 -1.32 -7.70
C ALA A 82 14.59 0.07 -7.36
N SER A 83 14.11 1.11 -8.05
CA SER A 83 14.59 2.48 -7.89
C SER A 83 13.59 3.50 -8.46
N PHE A 84 13.72 4.75 -8.02
CA PHE A 84 13.11 5.91 -8.67
C PHE A 84 14.09 6.47 -9.71
N THR A 85 13.60 6.84 -10.88
CA THR A 85 14.40 7.44 -11.96
C THR A 85 13.71 8.69 -12.50
N ALA A 86 14.38 9.41 -13.41
CA ALA A 86 13.82 10.60 -14.04
C ALA A 86 12.55 10.31 -14.85
N ASP A 87 12.44 9.10 -15.41
CA ASP A 87 11.33 8.70 -16.29
C ASP A 87 10.24 7.92 -15.55
N GLY A 88 10.40 7.62 -14.26
CA GLY A 88 9.42 6.85 -13.50
C GLY A 88 10.01 5.93 -12.43
N VAL A 89 9.20 5.01 -11.94
CA VAL A 89 9.60 3.96 -10.99
C VAL A 89 10.04 2.71 -11.75
N HIS A 90 11.28 2.28 -11.54
CA HIS A 90 11.78 1.02 -12.10
C HIS A 90 11.35 -0.17 -11.24
N TYR A 91 10.74 -1.15 -11.89
CA TYR A 91 10.39 -2.44 -11.32
C TYR A 91 11.29 -3.52 -11.88
N ARG A 92 11.85 -4.34 -10.99
CA ARG A 92 12.57 -5.56 -11.31
C ARG A 92 11.59 -6.73 -11.27
N ILE A 93 11.53 -7.48 -12.37
CA ILE A 93 10.72 -8.69 -12.49
C ILE A 93 11.67 -9.87 -12.60
N LYS A 94 11.53 -10.83 -11.69
CA LYS A 94 12.24 -12.11 -11.73
C LYS A 94 11.24 -13.22 -12.05
N LEU A 95 11.50 -13.98 -13.10
CA LEU A 95 10.65 -15.09 -13.53
C LEU A 95 11.50 -16.32 -13.89
N HIS A 96 10.87 -17.48 -13.88
CA HIS A 96 11.55 -18.75 -14.14
C HIS A 96 10.96 -19.42 -15.37
N THR A 97 11.81 -20.01 -16.21
CA THR A 97 11.40 -20.77 -17.39
C THR A 97 11.89 -22.21 -17.32
N GLU A 98 11.31 -23.07 -18.16
CA GLU A 98 11.69 -24.49 -18.24
C GLU A 98 13.05 -24.71 -18.91
N SER A 99 13.56 -23.75 -19.69
CA SER A 99 14.83 -23.85 -20.41
C SER A 99 15.35 -22.48 -20.89
N VAL A 100 16.67 -22.31 -20.97
CA VAL A 100 17.35 -21.18 -21.64
C VAL A 100 16.88 -21.00 -23.08
N LEU A 101 16.58 -22.08 -23.80
CA LEU A 101 16.26 -22.01 -25.24
C LEU A 101 14.95 -21.27 -25.52
N VAL A 102 14.07 -21.13 -24.52
CA VAL A 102 12.81 -20.38 -24.64
C VAL A 102 12.90 -18.98 -24.07
N GLU A 103 14.06 -18.54 -23.57
CA GLU A 103 14.25 -17.21 -22.95
C GLU A 103 13.79 -16.08 -23.85
N ARG A 104 14.25 -16.02 -25.11
CA ARG A 104 13.86 -14.96 -26.06
C ARG A 104 12.34 -14.94 -26.33
N LYS A 105 11.73 -16.11 -26.51
CA LYS A 105 10.28 -16.24 -26.74
C LYS A 105 9.46 -15.90 -25.50
N ALA A 106 9.95 -16.29 -24.32
CA ALA A 106 9.33 -15.95 -23.05
C ALA A 106 9.41 -14.45 -22.77
N LEU A 107 10.55 -13.82 -23.04
CA LEU A 107 10.72 -12.38 -22.88
C LEU A 107 9.79 -11.59 -23.80
N ASP A 108 9.69 -11.98 -25.08
CA ASP A 108 8.78 -11.37 -26.05
C ASP A 108 7.31 -11.45 -25.60
N GLN A 109 6.84 -12.65 -25.24
CA GLN A 109 5.46 -12.85 -24.73
C GLN A 109 5.21 -12.08 -23.44
N VAL A 110 6.18 -12.02 -22.52
CA VAL A 110 6.06 -11.29 -21.26
C VAL A 110 6.02 -9.78 -21.51
N GLN A 111 6.87 -9.26 -22.39
CA GLN A 111 6.88 -7.85 -22.74
C GLN A 111 5.57 -7.45 -23.43
N GLU A 112 5.07 -8.26 -24.35
CA GLU A 112 3.78 -8.05 -25.01
C GLU A 112 2.62 -8.09 -24.00
N ALA A 113 2.60 -9.09 -23.12
CA ALA A 113 1.59 -9.22 -22.07
C ALA A 113 1.59 -8.02 -21.11
N ILE A 114 2.77 -7.56 -20.71
CA ILE A 114 2.96 -6.36 -19.87
C ILE A 114 2.43 -5.13 -20.61
N TRP A 115 2.80 -4.95 -21.89
CA TRP A 115 2.35 -3.81 -22.67
C TRP A 115 0.82 -3.74 -22.75
N TYR A 116 0.16 -4.86 -23.05
CA TYR A 116 -1.31 -4.89 -23.08
C TYR A 116 -1.92 -4.71 -21.68
N ALA A 117 -1.31 -5.27 -20.63
CA ALA A 117 -1.82 -5.15 -19.28
C ALA A 117 -1.76 -3.70 -18.76
N LEU A 118 -0.64 -3.00 -19.00
CA LEU A 118 -0.49 -1.59 -18.66
C LEU A 118 -1.50 -0.73 -19.43
N ARG A 119 -1.64 -0.96 -20.74
CA ARG A 119 -2.60 -0.23 -21.57
C ARG A 119 -4.06 -0.46 -21.17
N ARG A 120 -4.43 -1.70 -20.83
CA ARG A 120 -5.77 -2.03 -20.29
C ARG A 120 -6.01 -1.39 -18.93
N ALA A 121 -4.97 -1.23 -18.12
CA ALA A 121 -5.03 -0.59 -16.82
C ALA A 121 -4.96 0.94 -16.88
N ALA A 122 -4.91 1.55 -18.07
CA ALA A 122 -4.70 2.99 -18.30
C ALA A 122 -3.44 3.51 -17.57
N ILE A 123 -2.37 2.72 -17.60
CA ILE A 123 -1.05 3.10 -17.07
C ILE A 123 -0.18 3.47 -18.26
N ASP A 124 0.29 4.71 -18.29
CA ASP A 124 1.20 5.17 -19.33
C ASP A 124 2.59 4.54 -19.16
N ILE A 125 3.18 4.16 -20.30
CA ILE A 125 4.55 3.66 -20.37
C ILE A 125 5.42 4.88 -20.67
N PRO A 126 6.25 5.33 -19.72
CA PRO A 126 7.07 6.51 -19.93
C PRO A 126 8.05 6.25 -21.08
N TYR A 127 8.02 7.13 -22.07
CA TYR A 127 9.09 7.27 -23.05
C TYR A 127 10.05 8.34 -22.54
N PRO A 128 11.36 8.25 -22.82
CA PRO A 128 12.34 9.21 -22.28
C PRO A 128 11.93 10.63 -22.70
N GLN A 129 11.48 11.41 -21.72
CA GLN A 129 11.15 12.82 -21.92
C GLN A 129 12.23 13.63 -21.22
N THR A 130 13.12 14.25 -21.99
CA THR A 130 13.94 15.34 -21.49
C THR A 130 13.01 16.49 -21.13
N THR A 131 12.54 16.53 -19.88
CA THR A 131 11.73 17.63 -19.37
C THR A 131 12.64 18.84 -19.22
N VAL A 132 12.68 19.71 -20.23
CA VAL A 132 13.23 21.06 -20.08
C VAL A 132 12.28 21.82 -19.15
N SER A 133 12.64 21.91 -17.87
CA SER A 133 11.87 22.68 -16.90
C SER A 133 12.08 24.18 -17.16
N VAL A 134 11.32 24.76 -18.09
CA VAL A 134 11.08 26.21 -18.08
C VAL A 134 10.09 26.45 -16.94
N ARG A 135 10.56 27.01 -15.82
CA ARG A 135 9.68 27.49 -14.75
C ARG A 135 8.96 28.76 -15.21
N GLU A 136 8.02 28.63 -16.14
CA GLU A 136 6.93 29.59 -16.25
C GLU A 136 5.81 29.14 -15.31
N ARG A 137 5.51 29.94 -14.29
CA ARG A 137 4.25 29.85 -13.54
C ARG A 137 3.12 30.25 -14.48
N ALA A 138 2.70 29.35 -15.37
CA ALA A 138 1.54 29.56 -16.22
C ALA A 138 0.26 29.28 -15.40
N PRO A 139 -0.65 30.26 -15.22
CA PRO A 139 -1.92 30.05 -14.50
C PRO A 139 -2.76 28.90 -15.09
N GLU A 140 -2.58 28.58 -16.37
CA GLU A 140 -3.25 27.48 -17.08
C GLU A 140 -2.91 26.07 -16.52
N ALA A 141 -1.71 25.87 -15.96
CA ALA A 141 -1.33 24.59 -15.37
C ALA A 141 -2.00 24.36 -14.02
N GLU A 142 -2.19 25.42 -13.25
CA GLU A 142 -2.86 25.38 -11.95
C GLU A 142 -4.38 25.17 -12.13
N ASP A 143 -4.97 25.83 -13.13
CA ASP A 143 -6.38 25.64 -13.49
C ASP A 143 -6.68 24.23 -14.01
N ARG A 144 -5.77 23.65 -14.82
CA ARG A 144 -5.89 22.26 -15.29
C ARG A 144 -5.83 21.26 -14.13
N ARG A 145 -4.84 21.38 -13.24
CA ARG A 145 -4.74 20.53 -12.04
C ARG A 145 -5.97 20.67 -11.16
N ARG A 146 -6.49 21.89 -10.97
CA ARG A 146 -7.69 22.13 -10.17
C ARG A 146 -8.94 21.51 -10.79
N ARG A 147 -9.05 21.47 -12.12
CA ARG A 147 -10.13 20.78 -12.84
C ARG A 147 -10.01 19.25 -12.75
N GLU A 148 -8.80 18.72 -12.91
CA GLU A 148 -8.52 17.28 -12.80
C GLU A 148 -8.80 16.77 -11.38
N HIS A 149 -8.25 17.46 -10.37
CA HIS A 149 -8.49 17.17 -8.95
C HIS A 149 -9.98 17.22 -8.60
N ARG A 150 -10.72 18.17 -9.19
CA ARG A 150 -12.17 18.26 -9.01
C ARG A 150 -12.93 17.12 -9.68
N ALA A 151 -12.54 16.72 -10.89
CA ALA A 151 -13.17 15.61 -11.61
C ALA A 151 -12.92 14.27 -10.91
N GLU A 152 -11.69 14.05 -10.44
CA GLU A 152 -11.33 12.88 -9.63
C GLU A 152 -12.11 12.87 -8.30
N ALA A 153 -12.23 14.03 -7.65
CA ALA A 153 -13.05 14.17 -6.46
C ALA A 153 -14.52 13.83 -6.71
N GLU A 154 -15.09 14.33 -7.80
CA GLU A 154 -16.47 14.05 -8.17
C GLU A 154 -16.70 12.56 -8.45
N ASP A 155 -15.78 11.86 -9.11
CA ASP A 155 -15.90 10.41 -9.36
C ASP A 155 -15.73 9.56 -8.09
N LEU A 156 -14.69 9.83 -7.29
CA LEU A 156 -14.40 9.06 -6.07
C LEU A 156 -15.47 9.29 -4.99
N LEU A 157 -15.90 10.53 -4.79
CA LEU A 157 -16.88 10.90 -3.77
C LEU A 157 -18.31 10.63 -4.21
N GLY A 158 -18.63 10.73 -5.51
CA GLY A 158 -19.99 10.59 -6.02
C GLY A 158 -20.63 9.22 -5.76
N ARG A 159 -19.81 8.20 -5.51
CA ARG A 159 -20.24 6.81 -5.25
C ARG A 159 -20.31 6.47 -3.75
N ILE A 160 -20.18 7.45 -2.87
CA ILE A 160 -20.19 7.25 -1.41
C ILE A 160 -21.53 7.74 -0.83
N ASP A 161 -22.25 6.87 -0.13
CA ASP A 161 -23.58 7.15 0.44
C ASP A 161 -23.58 8.41 1.32
N PHE A 162 -22.54 8.60 2.13
CA PHE A 162 -22.38 9.81 2.96
C PHE A 162 -22.41 11.09 2.13
N VAL A 163 -21.72 11.09 0.98
CA VAL A 163 -21.62 12.25 0.09
C VAL A 163 -22.94 12.48 -0.66
N GLN A 164 -23.61 11.41 -1.05
CA GLN A 164 -24.93 11.49 -1.70
C GLN A 164 -26.00 12.03 -0.75
N ALA A 165 -25.84 11.84 0.55
CA ALA A 165 -26.72 12.40 1.58
C ALA A 165 -26.50 13.91 1.85
N LEU A 166 -25.48 14.53 1.25
CA LEU A 166 -25.23 15.98 1.37
C LEU A 166 -26.05 16.76 0.34
N SER A 167 -26.56 17.93 0.71
CA SER A 167 -27.10 18.90 -0.26
C SER A 167 -26.02 19.37 -1.24
N ALA A 168 -26.46 19.95 -2.35
CA ALA A 168 -25.55 20.51 -3.35
C ALA A 168 -24.52 21.51 -2.78
N PRO A 169 -24.88 22.44 -1.87
CA PRO A 169 -23.91 23.29 -1.17
C PRO A 169 -22.88 22.49 -0.34
N GLY A 170 -23.32 21.53 0.48
CA GLY A 170 -22.42 20.72 1.32
C GLY A 170 -21.45 19.88 0.48
N ARG A 171 -21.96 19.25 -0.58
CA ARG A 171 -21.16 18.49 -1.53
C ARG A 171 -20.13 19.36 -2.26
N LYS A 172 -20.51 20.59 -2.64
CA LYS A 172 -19.58 21.54 -3.27
C LYS A 172 -18.43 21.91 -2.35
N VAL A 173 -18.71 22.23 -1.08
CA VAL A 173 -17.67 22.53 -0.08
C VAL A 173 -16.73 21.34 0.10
N LEU A 174 -17.28 20.13 0.19
CA LEU A 174 -16.48 18.90 0.32
C LEU A 174 -15.53 18.73 -0.86
N ILE A 175 -16.02 18.84 -2.09
CA ILE A 175 -15.22 18.67 -3.31
C ILE A 175 -14.13 19.74 -3.43
N GLU A 176 -14.45 21.00 -3.12
CA GLU A 176 -13.50 22.12 -3.25
C GLU A 176 -12.37 22.09 -2.20
N ARG A 177 -12.60 21.42 -1.06
CA ARG A 177 -11.65 21.36 0.07
C ARG A 177 -11.04 19.97 0.28
N ALA A 178 -11.42 18.98 -0.53
CA ALA A 178 -10.92 17.62 -0.44
C ALA A 178 -9.44 17.52 -0.84
N ARG A 179 -8.65 16.87 0.01
CA ARG A 179 -7.29 16.40 -0.32
C ARG A 179 -7.29 14.89 -0.46
N PHE A 180 -6.80 14.38 -1.58
CA PHE A 180 -6.62 12.95 -1.81
C PHE A 180 -5.28 12.50 -1.27
N LEU A 181 -5.29 11.48 -0.43
CA LEU A 181 -4.10 10.92 0.20
C LEU A 181 -4.09 9.41 0.03
N GLU A 182 -2.98 8.86 -0.45
CA GLU A 182 -2.82 7.42 -0.62
C GLU A 182 -1.88 6.86 0.44
N TYR A 183 -2.24 5.68 0.96
CA TYR A 183 -1.52 4.99 2.03
C TYR A 183 -1.32 3.52 1.67
N GLY A 184 -0.09 3.05 1.87
CA GLY A 184 0.26 1.64 1.77
C GLY A 184 -0.05 0.86 3.06
N PRO A 185 0.03 -0.48 3.02
CA PRO A 185 -0.29 -1.34 4.16
C PRO A 185 0.61 -1.03 5.37
N GLY A 186 0.00 -0.99 6.55
CA GLY A 186 0.66 -0.69 7.83
C GLY A 186 0.96 0.79 8.09
N GLN A 187 0.74 1.68 7.11
CA GLN A 187 0.94 3.11 7.33
C GLN A 187 -0.18 3.67 8.20
N ALA A 188 0.20 4.44 9.22
CA ALA A 188 -0.75 5.13 10.08
C ALA A 188 -1.23 6.42 9.42
N ILE A 189 -2.54 6.61 9.41
CA ILE A 189 -3.22 7.78 8.86
C ILE A 189 -3.41 8.83 9.97
N VAL A 190 -3.76 8.37 11.18
CA VAL A 190 -3.78 9.17 12.42
C VAL A 190 -3.25 8.33 13.57
N ARG A 191 -2.67 8.95 14.60
CA ARG A 191 -2.21 8.24 15.80
C ARG A 191 -2.99 8.65 17.03
N GLN A 192 -3.26 7.68 17.89
CA GLN A 192 -3.86 7.91 19.20
C GLN A 192 -3.04 8.94 20.00
N GLY A 193 -3.73 9.87 20.66
CA GLY A 193 -3.12 10.92 21.49
C GLY A 193 -2.67 12.16 20.71
N GLU A 194 -2.63 12.12 19.38
CA GLU A 194 -2.30 13.31 18.59
C GLU A 194 -3.47 14.31 18.55
N GLN A 195 -3.16 15.59 18.44
CA GLN A 195 -4.15 16.61 18.10
C GLN A 195 -4.63 16.41 16.66
N GLY A 196 -5.94 16.59 16.42
CA GLY A 196 -6.57 16.32 15.13
C GLY A 196 -7.57 17.38 14.71
N ASP A 197 -7.27 18.07 13.62
CA ASP A 197 -8.17 19.04 12.99
C ASP A 197 -8.70 18.58 11.62
N THR A 198 -8.30 17.38 11.21
CA THR A 198 -8.62 16.82 9.89
C THR A 198 -9.56 15.62 10.03
N LEU A 199 -10.58 15.58 9.19
CA LEU A 199 -11.51 14.48 9.00
C LEU A 199 -11.10 13.64 7.79
N TYR A 200 -11.28 12.32 7.87
CA TYR A 200 -10.95 11.41 6.78
C TYR A 200 -12.16 10.58 6.39
N LEU A 201 -12.34 10.42 5.07
CA LEU A 201 -13.31 9.53 4.45
C LEU A 201 -12.54 8.48 3.64
N VAL A 202 -12.86 7.21 3.84
CA VAL A 202 -12.24 6.11 3.07
C VAL A 202 -12.82 6.11 1.66
N ALA A 203 -12.04 6.50 0.66
CA ALA A 203 -12.46 6.49 -0.75
C ALA A 203 -12.23 5.12 -1.41
N ARG A 204 -11.11 4.47 -1.08
CA ARG A 204 -10.71 3.13 -1.53
C ARG A 204 -9.97 2.40 -0.42
N GLY A 205 -10.10 1.07 -0.37
CA GLY A 205 -9.37 0.22 0.58
C GLY A 205 -10.09 0.04 1.91
N GLU A 206 -9.32 -0.42 2.91
CA GLU A 206 -9.79 -0.74 4.25
C GLU A 206 -8.75 -0.29 5.27
N VAL A 207 -9.23 0.26 6.40
CA VAL A 207 -8.37 0.72 7.49
C VAL A 207 -8.77 0.03 8.79
N GLY A 208 -7.77 -0.28 9.62
CA GLY A 208 -7.93 -0.83 10.95
C GLY A 208 -7.86 0.27 12.00
N VAL A 209 -8.76 0.24 12.97
CA VAL A 209 -8.75 1.11 14.14
C VAL A 209 -8.12 0.34 15.29
N LEU A 210 -7.02 0.88 15.82
CA LEU A 210 -6.19 0.27 16.85
C LEU A 210 -6.21 1.11 18.11
N ILE A 211 -6.38 0.47 19.27
CA ILE A 211 -6.18 1.10 20.57
C ILE A 211 -4.84 0.64 21.15
N HIS A 212 -4.04 1.64 21.53
CA HIS A 212 -2.84 1.46 22.29
C HIS A 212 -3.13 1.65 23.79
N ALA A 213 -2.68 0.69 24.60
CA ALA A 213 -2.68 0.77 26.05
C ALA A 213 -1.27 0.47 26.57
N GLU A 214 -0.82 1.23 27.57
CA GLU A 214 0.54 1.07 28.12
C GLU A 214 0.79 -0.37 28.58
N GLY A 215 1.90 -0.95 28.11
CA GLY A 215 2.30 -2.32 28.45
C GLY A 215 1.50 -3.43 27.75
N ALA A 216 0.60 -3.11 26.82
CA ALA A 216 -0.16 -4.07 26.03
C ALA A 216 0.13 -3.93 24.52
N ALA A 217 -0.04 -5.02 23.77
CA ALA A 217 -0.03 -4.97 22.32
C ALA A 217 -1.27 -4.21 21.80
N ASP A 218 -1.12 -3.54 20.66
CA ASP A 218 -2.21 -2.84 19.99
C ASP A 218 -3.36 -3.82 19.71
N LYS A 219 -4.59 -3.43 20.10
CA LYS A 219 -5.81 -4.20 19.84
C LYS A 219 -6.59 -3.55 18.73
N GLU A 220 -6.88 -4.32 17.70
CA GLU A 220 -7.80 -3.92 16.66
C GLU A 220 -9.23 -3.97 17.19
N VAL A 221 -9.93 -2.85 17.10
CA VAL A 221 -11.28 -2.67 17.68
C VAL A 221 -12.35 -2.48 16.61
N ALA A 222 -11.97 -2.08 15.41
CA ALA A 222 -12.88 -1.96 14.27
C ALA A 222 -12.10 -1.96 12.94
N ARG A 223 -12.80 -2.36 11.88
CA ARG A 223 -12.37 -2.13 10.49
C ARG A 223 -13.33 -1.18 9.80
N LEU A 224 -12.79 -0.27 9.01
CA LEU A 224 -13.54 0.73 8.27
C LEU A 224 -13.21 0.60 6.78
N GLY A 225 -14.22 0.26 5.99
CA GLY A 225 -14.12 0.17 4.54
C GLY A 225 -14.53 1.46 3.83
N ARG A 226 -14.62 1.38 2.50
CA ARG A 226 -15.07 2.46 1.63
C ARG A 226 -16.37 3.12 2.13
N GLY A 227 -16.37 4.45 2.13
CA GLY A 227 -17.48 5.29 2.59
C GLY A 227 -17.50 5.54 4.10
N ALA A 228 -16.67 4.86 4.88
CA ALA A 228 -16.57 5.11 6.30
C ALA A 228 -15.82 6.41 6.60
N LEU A 229 -16.35 7.15 7.58
CA LEU A 229 -15.76 8.37 8.12
C LEU A 229 -14.98 8.06 9.40
N PHE A 230 -13.83 8.71 9.61
CA PHE A 230 -13.11 8.68 10.88
C PHE A 230 -12.36 9.99 11.17
N GLY A 231 -11.99 10.17 12.44
CA GLY A 231 -11.35 11.39 12.92
C GLY A 231 -12.34 12.51 13.30
N GLU A 232 -13.64 12.24 13.13
CA GLU A 232 -14.75 13.14 13.44
C GLU A 232 -14.78 13.53 14.91
N MET A 233 -14.38 12.62 15.81
CA MET A 233 -14.40 12.87 17.25
C MET A 233 -13.50 14.04 17.63
N SER A 234 -12.25 14.01 17.17
CA SER A 234 -11.25 15.04 17.48
C SER A 234 -11.62 16.39 16.86
N VAL A 235 -12.18 16.37 15.65
CA VAL A 235 -12.66 17.58 14.98
C VAL A 235 -13.85 18.21 15.74
N LEU A 236 -14.79 17.41 16.21
CA LEU A 236 -16.02 17.90 16.85
C LEU A 236 -15.88 18.22 18.34
N THR A 237 -15.12 17.42 19.09
CA THR A 237 -14.96 17.64 20.53
C THR A 237 -13.73 18.47 20.87
N GLY A 238 -12.75 18.57 19.95
CA GLY A 238 -11.45 19.18 20.23
C GLY A 238 -10.50 18.28 21.03
N ASP A 239 -10.95 17.08 21.43
CA ASP A 239 -10.10 16.13 22.15
C ASP A 239 -9.03 15.54 21.22
N PRO A 240 -7.90 15.02 21.76
CA PRO A 240 -6.94 14.26 20.98
C PRO A 240 -7.56 13.01 20.33
N ARG A 241 -6.90 12.47 19.30
CA ARG A 241 -7.32 11.22 18.64
C ARG A 241 -7.46 10.09 19.66
N THR A 242 -8.61 9.45 19.68
CA THR A 242 -8.94 8.38 20.63
C THR A 242 -8.33 7.03 20.26
N ALA A 243 -7.95 6.84 18.99
CA ALA A 243 -7.38 5.61 18.47
C ALA A 243 -6.42 5.90 17.31
N THR A 244 -5.53 4.96 17.04
CA THR A 244 -4.68 4.96 15.84
C THR A 244 -5.45 4.33 14.70
N VAL A 245 -5.38 4.90 13.50
CA VAL A 245 -5.97 4.29 12.30
C VAL A 245 -4.87 3.98 11.31
N VAL A 246 -4.80 2.73 10.86
CA VAL A 246 -3.77 2.23 9.93
C VAL A 246 -4.41 1.68 8.67
N SER A 247 -3.74 1.86 7.52
CA SER A 247 -4.17 1.20 6.30
C SER A 247 -3.88 -0.31 6.37
N LEU A 248 -4.85 -1.16 6.04
CA LEU A 248 -4.65 -2.62 5.98
C LEU A 248 -4.12 -3.08 4.61
N GLY A 249 -4.20 -2.21 3.61
CA GLY A 249 -3.80 -2.48 2.22
C GLY A 249 -3.42 -1.20 1.48
N ASP A 250 -3.56 -1.21 0.15
CA ASP A 250 -3.53 0.02 -0.65
C ASP A 250 -4.86 0.75 -0.47
N SER A 251 -4.81 1.94 0.14
CA SER A 251 -6.01 2.70 0.48
C SER A 251 -5.87 4.16 0.07
N ALA A 252 -6.99 4.76 -0.35
CA ALA A 252 -7.09 6.17 -0.67
C ALA A 252 -8.09 6.84 0.28
N MET A 253 -7.70 7.99 0.82
CA MET A 253 -8.46 8.79 1.76
C MET A 253 -8.81 10.14 1.13
N VAL A 254 -9.98 10.66 1.51
CA VAL A 254 -10.33 12.06 1.33
C VAL A 254 -10.21 12.75 2.67
N ALA A 255 -9.25 13.67 2.76
CA ALA A 255 -8.99 14.47 3.94
C ALA A 255 -9.60 15.87 3.80
N VAL A 256 -10.29 16.32 4.84
CA VAL A 256 -11.01 17.60 4.89
C VAL A 256 -10.69 18.30 6.20
N ASP A 257 -10.42 19.60 6.13
CA ASP A 257 -10.15 20.41 7.33
C ASP A 257 -11.43 20.68 8.16
N ARG A 258 -11.23 21.05 9.43
CA ARG A 258 -12.30 21.42 10.37
C ARG A 258 -13.23 22.48 9.80
N ASP A 259 -12.68 23.55 9.23
CA ASP A 259 -13.47 24.67 8.69
C ASP A 259 -14.46 24.22 7.60
N ALA A 260 -14.00 23.35 6.70
CA ALA A 260 -14.84 22.79 5.64
C ALA A 260 -15.92 21.87 6.23
N PHE A 261 -15.57 21.07 7.23
CA PHE A 261 -16.55 20.22 7.91
C PHE A 261 -17.61 21.02 8.67
N ASP A 262 -17.21 22.07 9.39
CA ASP A 262 -18.13 22.96 10.12
C ASP A 262 -19.12 23.64 9.17
N ARG A 263 -18.66 24.06 7.98
CA ARG A 263 -19.53 24.60 6.92
C ARG A 263 -20.52 23.55 6.41
N ILE A 264 -20.09 22.31 6.23
CA ILE A 264 -20.97 21.21 5.81
C ILE A 264 -22.04 20.96 6.87
N LEU A 265 -21.67 20.87 8.15
CA LEU A 265 -22.62 20.62 9.24
C LEU A 265 -23.58 21.80 9.47
N SER A 266 -23.11 23.03 9.31
CA SER A 266 -23.94 24.23 9.40
C SER A 266 -25.00 24.28 8.30
N ALA A 267 -24.67 23.77 7.11
CA ALA A 267 -25.61 23.63 6.01
C ALA A 267 -26.57 22.43 6.18
N GLU A 268 -26.21 21.45 7.03
CA GLU A 268 -26.90 20.17 7.19
C GLU A 268 -27.18 19.80 8.65
N PRO A 269 -28.10 20.47 9.36
CA PRO A 269 -28.39 20.17 10.77
C PRO A 269 -28.82 18.73 11.02
N ALA A 270 -29.56 18.13 10.07
CA ALA A 270 -29.99 16.73 10.16
C ALA A 270 -28.81 15.74 10.09
N LEU A 271 -27.73 16.09 9.37
CA LEU A 271 -26.51 15.29 9.33
C LEU A 271 -25.75 15.35 10.65
N ALA A 272 -25.66 16.55 11.24
CA ALA A 272 -25.01 16.75 12.54
C ALA A 272 -25.65 15.86 13.63
N GLN A 273 -26.98 15.77 13.66
CA GLN A 273 -27.68 14.90 14.61
C GLN A 273 -27.34 13.42 14.42
N ARG A 274 -27.34 12.92 13.18
CA ARG A 274 -26.98 11.52 12.88
C ARG A 274 -25.53 11.21 13.25
N LEU A 275 -24.61 12.15 13.00
CA LEU A 275 -23.21 11.99 13.35
C LEU A 275 -23.00 11.95 14.87
N ALA A 276 -23.74 12.76 15.64
CA ALA A 276 -23.68 12.73 17.10
C ALA A 276 -24.00 11.33 17.65
N ASP A 277 -25.05 10.66 17.13
CA ASP A 277 -25.42 9.31 17.55
C ASP A 277 -24.37 8.25 17.16
N VAL A 278 -23.73 8.41 16.01
CA VAL A 278 -22.63 7.51 15.57
C VAL A 278 -21.41 7.71 16.46
N ILE A 279 -21.06 8.96 16.77
CA ILE A 279 -19.92 9.32 17.61
C ILE A 279 -20.10 8.79 19.03
N ALA A 280 -21.28 8.99 19.62
CA ALA A 280 -21.57 8.50 20.97
C ALA A 280 -21.36 6.98 21.06
N ARG A 281 -21.87 6.22 20.08
CA ARG A 281 -21.68 4.76 20.02
C ARG A 281 -20.22 4.36 19.85
N ARG A 282 -19.49 5.03 18.95
CA ARG A 282 -18.06 4.77 18.73
C ARG A 282 -17.23 5.06 19.97
N ARG A 283 -17.50 6.17 20.66
CA ARG A 283 -16.81 6.54 21.91
C ARG A 283 -16.97 5.46 22.97
N LEU A 284 -18.20 5.00 23.21
CA LEU A 284 -18.48 3.94 24.18
C LEU A 284 -17.75 2.64 23.82
N ALA A 285 -17.75 2.24 22.54
CA ALA A 285 -17.06 1.03 22.10
C ALA A 285 -15.54 1.12 22.30
N LEU A 286 -14.93 2.28 22.03
CA LEU A 286 -13.51 2.50 22.24
C LEU A 286 -13.16 2.51 23.73
N ASP A 287 -13.96 3.16 24.57
CA ASP A 287 -13.75 3.21 26.01
C ASP A 287 -13.85 1.82 26.66
N GLN A 288 -14.82 1.01 26.23
CA GLN A 288 -14.95 -0.39 26.65
C GLN A 288 -13.74 -1.23 26.24
N ALA A 289 -13.35 -1.15 24.96
CA ALA A 289 -12.21 -1.91 24.46
C ALA A 289 -10.90 -1.54 25.16
N ARG A 290 -10.73 -0.26 25.54
CA ARG A 290 -9.60 0.23 26.32
C ARG A 290 -9.62 -0.31 27.76
N ALA A 291 -10.78 -0.29 28.42
CA ALA A 291 -10.93 -0.83 29.77
C ALA A 291 -10.60 -2.34 29.82
N GLU A 292 -11.07 -3.11 28.85
CA GLU A 292 -10.75 -4.53 28.70
C GLU A 292 -9.23 -4.78 28.53
N GLN A 293 -8.54 -3.93 27.77
CA GLN A 293 -7.09 -4.04 27.57
C GLN A 293 -6.29 -3.71 28.84
N GLN A 294 -6.79 -2.80 29.68
CA GLN A 294 -6.10 -2.37 30.91
C GLN A 294 -6.39 -3.27 32.12
N ALA A 295 -7.49 -4.02 32.12
CA ALA A 295 -7.88 -4.87 33.26
C ALA A 295 -6.76 -5.84 33.74
N PRO A 296 -6.05 -6.58 32.87
CA PRO A 296 -4.98 -7.48 33.31
C PRO A 296 -3.76 -6.77 33.90
N ALA A 297 -3.47 -5.55 33.45
CA ALA A 297 -2.37 -4.74 33.97
C ALA A 297 -2.72 -4.18 35.36
N LEU A 298 -3.94 -3.67 35.52
CA LEU A 298 -4.48 -3.17 36.79
C LEU A 298 -4.56 -4.28 37.86
N GLU A 299 -4.93 -5.50 37.50
CA GLU A 299 -4.94 -6.65 38.41
C GLU A 299 -3.54 -7.03 38.90
N LYS A 300 -2.55 -7.03 38.00
CA LYS A 300 -1.14 -7.28 38.36
C LYS A 300 -0.59 -6.19 39.27
N GLU A 301 -0.88 -4.93 38.98
CA GLU A 301 -0.44 -3.80 39.79
C GLU A 301 -1.12 -3.80 41.17
N SER A 302 -2.43 -4.05 41.23
CA SER A 302 -3.17 -4.19 42.49
C SER A 302 -2.61 -5.33 43.34
N SER A 303 -2.32 -6.49 42.73
CA SER A 303 -1.70 -7.63 43.43
C SER A 303 -0.28 -7.30 43.94
N SER A 304 0.50 -6.56 43.16
CA SER A 304 1.84 -6.08 43.54
C SER A 304 1.78 -5.08 44.72
N ILE A 305 0.85 -4.13 44.68
CA ILE A 305 0.61 -3.18 45.77
C ILE A 305 0.16 -3.92 47.03
N LEU A 306 -0.78 -4.86 46.92
CA LEU A 306 -1.23 -5.69 48.05
C LEU A 306 -0.09 -6.53 48.65
N SER A 307 0.81 -7.07 47.83
CA SER A 307 2.01 -7.77 48.30
C SER A 307 2.96 -6.85 49.08
N ARG A 308 3.15 -5.61 48.64
CA ARG A 308 3.97 -4.62 49.37
C ARG A 308 3.31 -4.17 50.68
N ILE A 309 2.01 -3.91 50.66
CA ILE A 309 1.24 -3.55 51.86
C ILE A 309 1.30 -4.69 52.88
N SER A 310 1.05 -5.94 52.46
CA SER A 310 1.12 -7.10 53.36
C SER A 310 2.53 -7.33 53.93
N GLY A 311 3.59 -7.05 53.15
CA GLY A 311 4.98 -7.10 53.62
C GLY A 311 5.33 -6.00 54.64
N ILE A 312 4.77 -4.80 54.49
CA ILE A 312 4.99 -3.67 55.42
C ILE A 312 4.22 -3.85 56.72
N PHE A 313 2.96 -4.31 56.64
CA PHE A 313 2.08 -4.44 57.80
C PHE A 313 2.14 -5.80 58.49
N GLY A 314 2.94 -6.75 57.97
CA GLY A 314 3.24 -7.99 58.67
C GLY A 314 2.02 -8.86 58.95
N PHE A 315 1.10 -9.01 57.98
CA PHE A 315 0.05 -10.04 58.04
C PHE A 315 0.64 -11.43 57.78
N GLY A 316 1.68 -11.81 58.53
CA GLY A 316 2.22 -13.15 58.61
C GLY A 316 1.53 -13.88 59.77
N ALA A 317 0.87 -14.98 59.44
CA ALA A 317 0.12 -15.83 60.36
C ALA A 317 0.86 -16.08 61.70
N ARG A 318 0.30 -15.52 62.78
CA ARG A 318 0.40 -16.13 64.11
C ARG A 318 -0.55 -17.34 64.14
N THR A 319 -0.09 -18.46 63.60
CA THR A 319 -0.55 -19.80 64.01
C THR A 319 0.65 -20.41 64.72
N GLY A 320 0.69 -20.41 66.04
CA GLY A 320 -0.12 -21.30 66.88
C GLY A 320 0.90 -22.23 67.54
N THR A 321 1.04 -22.07 68.86
CA THR A 321 1.90 -22.81 69.80
C THR A 321 1.83 -24.32 69.67
#